data_AF-A0A7Z0BD27-F1
#
_entry.id   AF-A0A7Z0BD27-F1
#
_cell.length_a   1.000
_cell.length_b   1.000
_cell.length_c   1.000
_cell.angle_alpha   90.00
_cell.angle_beta   90.00
_cell.angle_gamma   90.00
#
_symmetry.space_group_name_H-M   'P 1'
#
loop_
_entity.id
_entity.type
_entity.pdbx_description
1 polymer ?
#
loop_
_entity_poly.entity_id
_entity_poly.type
_entity_poly.pdbx_seq_one_letter_code
_entity_poly.pdbx_strand_id
1 'polypeptide(L)'
;MLIIDGAGRWTAPAGAANDWVEQLRVPDLSVGTYCIPAGGLDDQSPHTEDEIYVVTAGRARIVTPDGAAEVGPGSVIFVPAGEEHRFDEVTEDLALLVVFGPAYGSRAPDPRTE
;
A
#
# COMPACT_ATOMS: atom_id res chain seq x y z
N MET A 1 20.22 2.11 13.71
CA MET A 1 18.83 2.12 14.17
C MET A 1 18.19 3.38 13.64
N LEU A 2 17.03 3.26 12.99
CA LEU A 2 16.29 4.39 12.43
C LEU A 2 14.86 4.35 12.96
N ILE A 3 14.33 5.49 13.39
CA ILE A 3 12.90 5.67 13.68
C ILE A 3 12.29 6.33 12.44
N ILE A 4 11.27 5.71 11.86
CA ILE A 4 10.53 6.26 10.72
C ILE A 4 9.36 7.08 11.28
N ASP A 5 9.59 8.37 11.55
CA ASP A 5 8.52 9.25 12.05
C ASP A 5 7.48 9.51 10.96
N GLY A 6 6.21 9.61 11.36
CA GLY A 6 5.11 10.00 10.46
C GLY A 6 4.60 8.90 9.52
N ALA A 7 5.22 7.71 9.48
CA ALA A 7 4.70 6.60 8.69
C ALA A 7 3.33 6.14 9.19
N GLY A 8 2.44 5.80 8.27
CA GLY A 8 1.05 5.44 8.54
C GLY A 8 0.15 6.64 8.90
N ARG A 9 0.61 7.89 8.76
CA ARG A 9 -0.26 9.06 8.95
C ARG A 9 -0.96 9.43 7.65
N TRP A 10 -2.25 9.71 7.75
CA TRP A 10 -3.04 10.27 6.64
C TRP A 10 -2.41 11.56 6.11
N THR A 11 -2.26 11.62 4.78
CA THR A 11 -1.88 12.82 4.04
C THR A 11 -2.83 12.98 2.86
N ALA A 12 -3.44 14.15 2.73
CA ALA A 12 -4.33 14.43 1.61
C ALA A 12 -3.54 14.48 0.29
N PRO A 13 -3.94 13.73 -0.75
CA PRO A 13 -3.30 13.80 -2.06
C PRO A 13 -3.42 15.20 -2.66
N ALA A 14 -2.36 15.69 -3.30
CA ALA A 14 -2.31 17.01 -3.93
C ALA A 14 -3.04 17.03 -5.28
N GLY A 15 -4.35 16.76 -5.28
CA GLY A 15 -5.19 16.70 -6.49
C GLY A 15 -5.11 15.38 -7.27
N ALA A 16 -4.41 14.38 -6.73
CA ALA A 16 -4.34 13.02 -7.26
C ALA A 16 -5.42 12.10 -6.62
N ALA A 17 -5.60 10.90 -7.18
CA ALA A 17 -6.56 9.92 -6.66
C ALA A 17 -6.14 9.32 -5.31
N ASN A 18 -4.83 9.27 -5.04
CA ASN A 18 -4.19 8.74 -3.86
C ASN A 18 -2.79 9.36 -3.70
N ASP A 19 -2.11 9.05 -2.59
CA ASP A 19 -0.74 9.50 -2.30
C ASP A 19 0.11 8.33 -1.79
N TRP A 20 1.33 8.19 -2.33
CA TRP A 20 2.30 7.18 -1.93
C TRP A 20 3.63 7.85 -1.56
N VAL A 21 4.13 7.57 -0.36
CA VAL A 21 5.45 7.99 0.10
C VAL A 21 6.21 6.80 0.63
N GLU A 22 7.32 6.44 -0.01
CA GLU A 22 8.28 5.48 0.53
C GLU A 22 9.20 6.17 1.54
N GLN A 23 9.13 5.79 2.82
CA GLN A 23 9.96 6.39 3.87
C GLN A 23 11.27 5.63 4.13
N LEU A 24 11.31 4.32 3.88
CA LEU A 24 12.51 3.50 4.04
C LEU A 24 12.68 2.56 2.85
N ARG A 25 13.90 2.48 2.35
CA ARG A 25 14.34 1.45 1.41
C ARG A 25 15.69 0.89 1.82
N VAL A 26 15.76 -0.44 1.92
CA VAL A 26 16.98 -1.24 2.07
C VAL A 26 16.87 -2.48 1.15
N PRO A 27 17.93 -3.25 0.89
CA PRO A 27 17.86 -4.35 -0.08
C PRO A 27 16.72 -5.35 0.18
N ASP A 28 16.52 -5.74 1.44
CA ASP A 28 15.58 -6.80 1.81
C ASP A 28 14.19 -6.29 2.25
N LEU A 29 13.96 -4.97 2.26
CA LEU A 29 12.71 -4.38 2.77
C LEU A 29 12.52 -2.94 2.28
N SER A 30 11.28 -2.55 1.98
CA SER A 30 10.88 -1.14 2.02
C SER A 30 9.61 -0.93 2.83
N VAL A 31 9.45 0.29 3.33
CA VAL A 31 8.28 0.72 4.08
C VAL A 31 7.82 2.06 3.54
N GLY A 32 6.52 2.17 3.27
CA GLY A 32 5.88 3.39 2.82
C GLY A 32 4.52 3.64 3.48
N THR A 33 3.94 4.79 3.18
CA THR A 33 2.57 5.12 3.55
C THR A 33 1.76 5.35 2.30
N TYR A 34 0.62 4.65 2.21
CA TYR A 34 -0.34 4.81 1.12
C TYR A 34 -1.63 5.42 1.65
N CYS A 35 -2.10 6.47 0.99
CA CYS A 35 -3.26 7.25 1.40
C CYS A 35 -4.29 7.32 0.27
N ILE A 36 -5.53 6.90 0.54
CA ILE A 36 -6.66 7.00 -0.41
C ILE A 36 -7.78 7.83 0.23
N PRO A 37 -8.22 8.94 -0.37
CA PRO A 37 -9.35 9.74 0.13
C PRO A 37 -10.64 8.92 0.18
N ALA A 38 -11.59 9.34 1.01
CA ALA A 38 -12.95 8.83 0.92
C ALA A 38 -13.52 9.01 -0.50
N GLY A 39 -14.01 7.92 -1.09
CA GLY A 39 -14.45 7.86 -2.49
C GLY A 39 -13.32 7.93 -3.54
N GLY A 40 -12.06 7.92 -3.10
CA GLY A 40 -10.88 7.91 -3.94
C GLY A 40 -10.68 6.58 -4.68
N LEU A 41 -9.81 6.61 -5.69
CA LEU A 41 -9.47 5.44 -6.49
C LEU A 41 -8.09 4.93 -6.05
N ASP A 42 -8.05 3.68 -5.62
CA ASP A 42 -6.82 2.90 -5.63
C ASP A 42 -6.45 2.63 -7.09
N ASP A 43 -5.35 3.16 -7.59
CA ASP A 43 -4.88 2.95 -8.97
C ASP A 43 -3.62 2.09 -9.04
N GLN A 44 -3.30 1.38 -7.96
CA GLN A 44 -2.14 0.51 -7.92
C GLN A 44 -2.22 -0.64 -8.93
N SER A 45 -1.05 -1.12 -9.31
CA SER A 45 -0.85 -2.30 -10.15
C SER A 45 -0.19 -3.40 -9.32
N PRO A 46 -0.29 -4.68 -9.69
CA PRO A 46 0.43 -5.74 -8.98
C PRO A 46 1.93 -5.47 -8.88
N HIS A 47 2.53 -5.95 -7.79
CA HIS A 47 3.94 -5.75 -7.49
C HIS A 47 4.70 -7.09 -7.47
N THR A 48 6.01 -7.05 -7.70
CA THR A 48 6.86 -8.26 -7.77
C THR A 48 7.34 -8.76 -6.41
N GLU A 49 6.96 -8.07 -5.35
CA GLU A 49 7.32 -8.32 -3.95
C GLU A 49 6.11 -8.78 -3.16
N ASP A 50 6.35 -9.54 -2.08
CA ASP A 50 5.31 -9.79 -1.10
C ASP A 50 5.04 -8.50 -0.32
N GLU A 51 3.79 -8.31 0.11
CA GLU A 51 3.33 -7.07 0.71
C GLU A 51 2.53 -7.31 1.99
N ILE A 52 2.75 -6.44 2.97
CA ILE A 52 1.89 -6.31 4.15
C ILE A 52 1.33 -4.90 4.22
N TYR A 53 0.01 -4.80 4.34
CA TYR A 53 -0.69 -3.59 4.75
C TYR A 53 -1.00 -3.63 6.24
N VAL A 54 -0.81 -2.51 6.93
CA VAL A 54 -1.39 -2.26 8.25
C VAL A 54 -2.28 -1.03 8.13
N VAL A 55 -3.58 -1.21 8.36
CA VAL A 55 -4.53 -0.09 8.34
C VAL A 55 -4.36 0.73 9.62
N THR A 56 -4.01 2.00 9.48
CA THR A 56 -3.77 2.91 10.61
C THR A 56 -4.92 3.90 10.80
N ALA A 57 -5.63 4.25 9.73
CA ALA A 57 -6.82 5.10 9.74
C ALA A 57 -7.76 4.76 8.57
N GLY A 58 -9.04 5.11 8.71
CA GLY A 58 -10.06 4.96 7.67
C GLY A 58 -10.61 3.54 7.50
N ARG A 59 -11.45 3.36 6.48
CA ARG A 59 -12.17 2.13 6.18
C ARG A 59 -12.32 1.94 4.68
N ALA A 60 -12.19 0.70 4.26
CA ALA A 60 -12.35 0.27 2.87
C ALA A 60 -12.68 -1.22 2.85
N ARG A 61 -12.88 -1.76 1.66
CA ARG A 61 -12.89 -3.19 1.40
C ARG A 61 -11.68 -3.55 0.55
N ILE A 62 -10.94 -4.58 0.94
CA ILE A 62 -9.89 -5.16 0.10
C ILE A 62 -10.51 -6.23 -0.77
N VAL A 63 -10.16 -6.24 -2.06
CA VAL A 63 -10.62 -7.21 -3.05
C VAL A 63 -9.43 -7.89 -3.69
N THR A 64 -9.51 -9.21 -3.84
CA THR A 64 -8.52 -10.11 -4.44
C THR A 64 -9.26 -11.15 -5.32
N PRO A 65 -8.56 -11.90 -6.18
CA PRO A 65 -9.14 -13.06 -6.87
C PRO A 65 -9.82 -14.06 -5.94
N ASP A 66 -9.31 -14.23 -4.72
CA ASP A 66 -9.79 -15.20 -3.74
C ASP A 66 -10.98 -14.70 -2.90
N GLY A 67 -11.28 -13.40 -2.94
CA GLY A 67 -12.44 -12.83 -2.28
C GLY A 67 -12.27 -11.37 -1.85
N ALA A 68 -13.21 -10.91 -1.01
CA ALA A 68 -13.23 -9.54 -0.50
C ALA A 68 -13.52 -9.49 1.00
N ALA A 69 -12.96 -8.51 1.70
CA ALA A 69 -13.14 -8.31 3.13
C ALA A 69 -13.11 -6.83 3.53
N GLU A 70 -13.95 -6.44 4.49
CA GLU A 70 -13.92 -5.11 5.10
C GLU A 70 -12.65 -4.95 5.96
N VAL A 71 -12.04 -3.79 5.87
CA VAL A 71 -10.83 -3.43 6.62
C VAL A 71 -10.98 -2.09 7.32
N GLY A 72 -10.26 -1.94 8.42
CA GLY A 72 -10.20 -0.73 9.23
C GLY A 72 -9.04 -0.78 10.22
N PRO A 73 -8.88 0.22 11.11
CA PRO A 73 -7.69 0.35 11.92
C PRO A 73 -7.39 -0.91 12.75
N GLY A 74 -6.14 -1.39 12.66
CA GLY A 74 -5.70 -2.66 13.26
C GLY A 74 -5.83 -3.89 12.37
N SER A 75 -6.43 -3.77 11.17
CA SER A 75 -6.38 -4.83 10.16
C SER A 75 -4.96 -4.94 9.60
N VAL A 76 -4.49 -6.17 9.43
CA VAL A 76 -3.22 -6.50 8.77
C VAL A 76 -3.53 -7.42 7.60
N ILE A 77 -3.15 -7.01 6.39
CA ILE A 77 -3.41 -7.76 5.16
C ILE A 77 -2.08 -8.20 4.60
N PHE A 78 -1.98 -9.48 4.22
CA PHE A 78 -0.87 -10.00 3.45
C PHE A 78 -1.33 -10.18 2.01
N VAL A 79 -0.53 -9.73 1.06
CA VAL A 79 -0.73 -9.96 -0.37
C VAL A 79 0.55 -10.58 -0.95
N PRO A 80 0.48 -11.77 -1.55
CA PRO A 80 1.64 -12.39 -2.17
C PRO A 80 2.04 -11.67 -3.46
N ALA A 81 3.32 -11.79 -3.81
CA ALA A 81 3.87 -11.21 -5.03
C ALA A 81 3.04 -11.57 -6.28
N GLY A 82 2.71 -10.54 -7.07
CA GLY A 82 1.99 -10.66 -8.33
C GLY A 82 0.48 -10.85 -8.20
N GLU A 83 -0.09 -10.90 -7.00
CA GLU A 83 -1.53 -10.99 -6.83
C GLU A 83 -2.22 -9.64 -7.10
N GLU A 84 -3.20 -9.67 -8.01
CA GLU A 84 -4.09 -8.54 -8.26
C GLU A 84 -4.87 -8.23 -6.99
N HIS A 85 -4.87 -6.97 -6.58
CA HIS A 85 -5.63 -6.54 -5.41
C HIS A 85 -6.00 -5.07 -5.52
N ARG A 86 -7.07 -4.70 -4.80
CA ARG A 86 -7.57 -3.33 -4.81
C ARG A 86 -8.33 -2.99 -3.55
N PHE A 87 -8.09 -1.81 -3.00
CA PHE A 87 -9.01 -1.18 -2.04
C PHE A 87 -10.15 -0.52 -2.81
N ASP A 88 -11.36 -1.03 -2.61
CA ASP A 88 -12.59 -0.41 -3.09
C ASP A 88 -13.49 0.00 -1.90
N GLU A 89 -14.61 0.65 -2.21
CA GLU A 89 -15.56 1.13 -1.20
C GLU A 89 -14.87 1.91 -0.06
N VAL A 90 -13.90 2.76 -0.40
CA VAL A 90 -13.18 3.62 0.56
C VAL A 90 -14.15 4.65 1.12
N THR A 91 -14.64 4.41 2.34
CA THR A 91 -15.73 5.19 2.96
C THR A 91 -15.22 6.30 3.89
N GLU A 92 -13.99 6.18 4.36
CA GLU A 92 -13.28 7.15 5.20
C GLU A 92 -11.87 7.33 4.62
N ASP A 93 -11.23 8.49 4.85
CA ASP A 93 -9.84 8.73 4.44
C ASP A 93 -8.92 7.62 4.98
N LEU A 94 -8.42 6.80 4.07
CA LEU A 94 -7.69 5.58 4.36
C LEU A 94 -6.20 5.86 4.42
N ALA A 95 -5.54 5.44 5.51
CA ALA A 95 -4.08 5.44 5.61
C ALA A 95 -3.58 4.03 5.94
N LEU A 96 -2.56 3.62 5.20
CA LEU A 96 -1.96 2.30 5.26
C LEU A 96 -0.45 2.45 5.48
N LEU A 97 0.10 1.72 6.45
CA LEU A 97 1.53 1.40 6.42
C LEU A 97 1.71 0.21 5.49
N VAL A 98 2.60 0.34 4.52
CA VAL A 98 2.87 -0.68 3.52
C VAL A 98 4.29 -1.17 3.69
N VAL A 99 4.47 -2.49 3.70
CA VAL A 99 5.77 -3.14 3.88
C VAL A 99 5.98 -4.14 2.75
N PHE A 100 7.02 -3.92 1.95
CA PHE A 100 7.40 -4.83 0.87
C PHE A 100 8.61 -5.67 1.24
N GLY A 101 8.57 -6.96 0.93
CA GLY A 101 9.70 -7.88 1.02
C GLY A 101 9.99 -8.57 -0.31
N PRO A 102 11.15 -8.31 -0.97
CA PRO A 102 12.17 -7.28 -0.70
C PRO A 102 11.68 -5.86 -0.98
N ALA A 103 12.55 -4.87 -1.07
CA ALA A 103 12.12 -3.50 -1.35
C ALA A 103 11.29 -3.37 -2.63
N TYR A 104 10.27 -2.51 -2.58
CA TYR A 104 9.34 -2.21 -3.66
C TYR A 104 10.03 -2.05 -5.02
N GLY A 105 9.61 -2.82 -6.03
CA GLY A 105 10.14 -2.79 -7.38
C GLY A 105 11.57 -3.33 -7.55
N SER A 106 12.17 -3.92 -6.50
CA SER A 106 13.53 -4.47 -6.59
C SER A 106 13.63 -5.76 -7.40
N ARG A 107 12.50 -6.44 -7.63
CA ARG A 107 12.38 -7.61 -8.51
C ARG A 107 11.78 -7.28 -9.88
N ALA A 108 11.41 -6.02 -10.13
CA ALA A 108 10.89 -5.61 -11.43
C ALA A 108 12.00 -5.69 -12.50
N PRO A 109 11.67 -6.03 -13.77
CA PRO A 109 12.63 -5.99 -14.87
C PRO A 109 13.26 -4.59 -15.00
N ASP A 110 14.55 -4.50 -15.34
CA ASP A 110 15.16 -3.20 -15.65
C ASP A 110 14.54 -2.70 -16.96
N PRO A 111 13.84 -1.55 -16.96
CA PRO A 111 13.19 -1.02 -18.17
C PRO A 111 14.17 -0.65 -19.28
N ARG A 112 15.49 -0.69 -19.02
CA ARG A 112 16.56 -0.48 -20.01
C ARG A 112 17.09 -1.77 -20.64
N THR A 113 16.60 -2.94 -20.21
CA THR A 113 17.00 -4.25 -20.73
C THR A 113 15.95 -4.89 -21.65
N GLU A 114 14.87 -4.15 -21.96
CA GLU A 114 13.84 -4.51 -22.95
C GLU A 114 13.99 -3.73 -24.26
#